data_AF-A0A832X8V6-F1
#
_entry.id   AF-A0A832X8V6-F1
#
_cell.length_a   1.000
_cell.length_b   1.000
_cell.length_c   1.000
_cell.angle_alpha   90.00
_cell.angle_beta   90.00
_cell.angle_gamma   90.00
#
_symmetry.space_group_name_H-M   'P 1'
#
loop_
_entity.id
_entity.type
_entity.pdbx_description
1 polymer ?
#
loop_
_entity_poly.entity_id
_entity_poly.type
_entity_poly.pdbx_seq_one_letter_code
_entity_poly.pdbx_strand_id
1 'polypeptide(L)'
;MKVIPLGILILVLGCPIWIQKDFFFNLSISKATRLTYNTNPFSESLEVEKYIRDHSKKEGKIAILGSEPQIYFHSKRKSATRHLYMSPLMEKHSYALPMQNEMIRKIERVQPKFIVLVIVPWSCLPGPHSPPQLMTWAQNYLKNEYETSGVVDIFLDRETTYK
;
A
#
# COMPACT_ATOMS: atom_id res chain seq x y z
N MET A 1 43.57 27.59 -8.32
CA MET A 1 42.91 27.09 -7.08
C MET A 1 41.53 26.44 -7.32
N LYS A 2 41.30 25.70 -8.42
CA LYS A 2 39.99 25.03 -8.70
C LYS A 2 40.03 23.50 -8.69
N VAL A 3 41.22 22.89 -8.56
CA VAL A 3 41.41 21.44 -8.64
C VAL A 3 40.96 20.73 -7.36
N ILE A 4 41.23 21.32 -6.19
CA ILE A 4 40.80 20.79 -4.89
C ILE A 4 39.26 20.71 -4.78
N PRO A 5 38.48 21.78 -5.03
CA PRO A 5 37.03 21.67 -4.96
C PRO A 5 36.45 20.72 -6.01
N LEU A 6 37.06 20.61 -7.19
CA LEU A 6 36.64 19.65 -8.21
C LEU A 6 36.90 18.20 -7.77
N GLY A 7 38.06 17.92 -7.17
CA GLY A 7 38.39 16.60 -6.63
C GLY A 7 37.46 16.19 -5.50
N ILE A 8 37.11 17.12 -4.59
CA ILE A 8 36.13 16.89 -3.53
C ILE A 8 34.76 16.58 -4.14
N LEU A 9 34.31 17.34 -5.13
CA LEU A 9 33.03 17.10 -5.80
C LEU A 9 32.99 15.71 -6.45
N ILE A 10 34.05 15.32 -7.16
CA ILE A 10 34.16 13.99 -7.78
C ILE A 10 34.12 12.90 -6.72
N LEU A 11 34.79 13.08 -5.59
CA LEU A 11 34.80 12.10 -4.51
C LEU A 11 33.42 11.97 -3.85
N VAL A 12 32.76 13.09 -3.56
CA VAL A 12 31.43 13.12 -2.94
C VAL A 12 30.36 12.47 -3.82
N LEU A 13 30.44 12.65 -5.14
CA LEU A 13 29.50 12.03 -6.08
C LEU A 13 29.90 10.59 -6.43
N GLY A 14 31.19 10.33 -6.59
CA GLY A 14 31.72 9.04 -7.04
C GLY A 14 31.69 7.95 -5.96
N CYS A 15 32.01 8.28 -4.71
CA CYS A 15 32.04 7.28 -3.63
C CYS A 15 30.68 6.61 -3.38
N PRO A 16 29.55 7.33 -3.24
CA PRO A 16 28.24 6.70 -3.04
C PRO A 16 27.83 5.83 -4.23
N ILE A 17 28.07 6.28 -5.46
CA ILE A 17 27.76 5.52 -6.69
C ILE A 17 28.58 4.23 -6.73
N TRP A 18 29.87 4.30 -6.38
CA TRP A 18 30.73 3.12 -6.35
C TRP A 18 30.33 2.13 -5.26
N ILE A 19 30.04 2.61 -4.05
CA ILE A 19 29.62 1.79 -2.91
C ILE A 19 28.28 1.12 -3.18
N GLN A 20 27.33 1.82 -3.80
CA GLN A 20 25.98 1.32 -4.06
C GLN A 20 25.77 0.83 -5.50
N LYS A 21 26.84 0.57 -6.25
CA LYS A 21 26.77 0.19 -7.67
C LYS A 21 25.84 -0.99 -7.92
N ASP A 22 25.84 -1.97 -7.01
CA ASP A 22 24.99 -3.16 -7.15
C ASP A 22 23.52 -2.83 -6.96
N PHE A 23 23.19 -1.95 -6.01
CA PHE A 23 21.84 -1.45 -5.81
C PHE A 23 21.34 -0.65 -7.02
N PHE A 24 22.18 0.23 -7.59
CA PHE A 24 21.79 1.08 -8.71
C PHE A 24 21.73 0.38 -10.07
N PHE A 25 22.61 -0.59 -10.32
CA PHE A 25 22.80 -1.13 -11.67
C PHE A 25 22.52 -2.62 -11.82
N ASN A 26 22.60 -3.41 -10.73
CA ASN A 26 22.52 -4.87 -10.82
C ASN A 26 21.29 -5.47 -10.13
N LEU A 27 20.69 -4.76 -9.17
CA LEU A 27 19.59 -5.27 -8.38
C LEU A 27 18.27 -5.20 -9.16
N SER A 28 17.45 -6.26 -9.08
CA SER A 28 16.09 -6.19 -9.63
C SER A 28 15.24 -5.17 -8.86
N ILE A 29 14.26 -4.57 -9.53
CA ILE A 29 13.35 -3.58 -8.93
C ILE A 29 12.67 -4.15 -7.68
N SER A 30 12.24 -5.42 -7.71
CA SER A 30 11.62 -6.10 -6.57
C SER A 30 12.57 -6.19 -5.36
N LYS A 31 13.82 -6.56 -5.57
CA LYS A 31 14.85 -6.63 -4.52
C LYS A 31 15.19 -5.24 -3.99
N ALA A 32 15.34 -4.24 -4.86
CA ALA A 32 15.62 -2.85 -4.46
C ALA A 32 14.49 -2.28 -3.61
N THR A 33 13.25 -2.56 -4.02
CA THR A 33 12.05 -2.15 -3.30
C THR A 33 11.97 -2.82 -1.93
N ARG A 34 12.23 -4.14 -1.83
CA ARG A 34 12.26 -4.84 -0.54
C ARG A 34 13.35 -4.32 0.40
N LEU A 35 14.55 -4.04 -0.12
CA LEU A 35 15.63 -3.46 0.69
C LEU A 35 15.29 -2.04 1.20
N THR A 36 14.59 -1.25 0.39
CA THR A 36 14.28 0.15 0.71
C THR A 36 13.06 0.27 1.63
N TYR A 37 12.01 -0.51 1.36
CA TYR A 37 10.69 -0.35 1.98
C TYR A 37 10.27 -1.52 2.87
N ASN A 38 11.17 -2.48 3.09
CA ASN A 38 10.93 -3.66 3.92
C ASN A 38 9.65 -4.40 3.50
N THR A 39 8.80 -4.82 4.43
CA THR A 39 7.55 -5.57 4.19
C THR A 39 6.41 -4.73 3.61
N ASN A 40 6.63 -3.47 3.23
CA ASN A 40 5.61 -2.70 2.52
C ASN A 40 5.27 -3.39 1.18
N PRO A 41 3.98 -3.58 0.87
CA PRO A 41 3.52 -4.53 -0.14
C PRO A 41 3.62 -4.01 -1.58
N PHE A 42 4.71 -3.33 -1.96
CA PHE A 42 4.86 -2.76 -3.30
C PHE A 42 4.95 -3.82 -4.39
N SER A 43 5.78 -4.84 -4.19
CA SER A 43 5.92 -5.94 -5.16
C SER A 43 4.68 -6.83 -5.16
N GLU A 44 4.10 -7.05 -3.98
CA GLU A 44 2.90 -7.84 -3.77
C GLU A 44 1.65 -7.22 -4.39
N SER A 45 1.57 -5.88 -4.37
CA SER A 45 0.47 -5.14 -4.98
C SER A 45 0.31 -5.51 -6.46
N LEU A 46 1.41 -5.81 -7.18
CA LEU A 46 1.35 -6.15 -8.61
C LEU A 46 0.53 -7.41 -8.90
N GLU A 47 0.66 -8.44 -8.06
CA GLU A 47 -0.14 -9.67 -8.22
C GLU A 47 -1.59 -9.45 -7.80
N VAL A 48 -1.83 -8.70 -6.72
CA VAL A 48 -3.19 -8.31 -6.29
C VAL A 48 -3.90 -7.49 -7.37
N GLU A 49 -3.18 -6.55 -7.99
CA GLU A 49 -3.65 -5.70 -9.10
C GLU A 49 -4.06 -6.52 -10.31
N LYS A 50 -3.21 -7.49 -10.70
CA LYS A 50 -3.46 -8.40 -11.80
C LYS A 50 -4.68 -9.27 -11.49
N TYR A 51 -4.75 -9.88 -10.31
CA TYR A 51 -5.88 -10.69 -9.89
C TYR A 51 -7.19 -9.90 -9.97
N ILE A 52 -7.24 -8.71 -9.38
CA ILE A 52 -8.43 -7.85 -9.42
C ILE A 52 -8.80 -7.51 -10.86
N ARG A 53 -7.84 -7.16 -11.71
CA ARG A 53 -8.07 -6.79 -13.10
C ARG A 53 -8.66 -7.94 -13.91
N ASP A 54 -8.21 -9.17 -13.66
CA ASP A 54 -8.61 -10.34 -14.43
C ASP A 54 -9.95 -10.92 -13.92
N HIS A 55 -10.33 -10.63 -12.66
CA HIS A 55 -11.54 -11.18 -12.01
C HIS A 55 -12.64 -10.14 -11.73
N SER A 56 -12.59 -8.97 -12.35
CA SER A 56 -13.65 -7.96 -12.23
C SER A 56 -13.89 -7.21 -13.54
N LYS A 57 -15.08 -6.62 -13.67
CA LYS A 57 -15.42 -5.74 -14.81
C LYS A 57 -14.61 -4.44 -14.74
N LYS A 58 -14.29 -3.86 -15.90
CA LYS A 58 -13.51 -2.61 -16.02
C LYS A 58 -14.16 -1.43 -15.29
N GLU A 59 -15.48 -1.38 -15.26
CA GLU A 59 -16.29 -0.35 -14.58
C GLU A 59 -16.50 -0.68 -13.09
N GLY A 60 -16.04 -1.85 -12.64
CA GLY A 60 -16.13 -2.32 -11.27
C GLY A 60 -15.41 -1.39 -10.31
N LYS A 61 -15.97 -1.31 -9.10
CA LYS A 61 -15.38 -0.58 -7.98
C LYS A 61 -14.74 -1.55 -7.00
N ILE A 62 -13.60 -1.15 -6.44
CA ILE A 62 -12.92 -1.86 -5.36
C ILE A 62 -12.73 -0.91 -4.17
N ALA A 63 -12.49 -1.45 -2.98
CA ALA A 63 -12.04 -0.67 -1.84
C ALA A 63 -10.70 -1.21 -1.33
N ILE A 64 -9.86 -0.31 -0.82
CA ILE A 64 -8.58 -0.66 -0.22
C ILE A 64 -8.60 -0.10 1.20
N LEU A 65 -8.47 -1.00 2.16
CA LEU A 65 -8.30 -0.68 3.57
C LEU A 65 -6.79 -0.75 3.87
N GLY A 66 -6.08 0.30 3.45
CA GLY A 66 -4.62 0.43 3.52
C GLY A 66 -4.11 1.70 2.83
N SER A 67 -2.79 1.85 2.75
CA SER A 67 -2.10 2.98 2.10
C SER A 67 -1.54 2.60 0.73
N GLU A 68 -2.19 1.66 0.04
CA GLU A 68 -1.76 1.08 -1.23
C GLU A 68 -2.65 1.54 -2.41
N PRO A 69 -2.78 2.85 -2.69
CA PRO A 69 -3.65 3.33 -3.75
C PRO A 69 -3.16 2.91 -5.14
N GLN A 70 -1.88 2.51 -5.29
CA GLN A 70 -1.32 2.00 -6.57
C GLN A 70 -2.17 0.86 -7.14
N ILE A 71 -2.82 0.08 -6.27
CA ILE A 71 -3.68 -1.03 -6.68
C ILE A 71 -4.85 -0.54 -7.54
N TYR A 72 -5.42 0.64 -7.27
CA TYR A 72 -6.48 1.21 -8.12
C TYR A 72 -5.97 1.51 -9.54
N PHE A 73 -4.77 2.09 -9.65
CA PHE A 73 -4.20 2.56 -10.90
C PHE A 73 -3.83 1.40 -11.82
N HIS A 74 -3.10 0.42 -11.31
CA HIS A 74 -2.61 -0.70 -12.11
C HIS A 74 -3.69 -1.77 -12.38
N SER A 75 -4.63 -1.98 -11.44
CA SER A 75 -5.81 -2.82 -11.71
C SER A 75 -6.79 -2.15 -12.69
N LYS A 76 -6.68 -0.83 -12.88
CA LYS A 76 -7.61 0.01 -13.65
C LYS A 76 -9.03 -0.13 -13.12
N ARG A 77 -9.21 -0.02 -11.79
CA ARG A 77 -10.51 -0.05 -11.12
C ARG A 77 -10.74 1.24 -10.34
N LYS A 78 -12.00 1.68 -10.35
CA LYS A 78 -12.39 2.88 -9.61
C LYS A 78 -12.48 2.55 -8.13
N SER A 79 -12.13 3.52 -7.28
CA SER A 79 -12.40 3.38 -5.85
C SER A 79 -13.90 3.43 -5.57
N ALA A 80 -14.33 2.63 -4.59
CA ALA A 80 -15.68 2.66 -4.03
C ALA A 80 -15.94 3.95 -3.25
N THR A 81 -14.88 4.61 -2.76
CA THR A 81 -14.95 5.78 -1.89
C THR A 81 -14.08 6.90 -2.45
N ARG A 82 -14.21 8.11 -1.89
CA ARG A 82 -13.28 9.21 -2.16
C ARG A 82 -11.99 9.14 -1.33
N HIS A 83 -11.92 8.20 -0.39
CA HIS A 83 -10.82 8.05 0.55
C HIS A 83 -9.82 7.03 -0.01
N LEU A 84 -8.83 7.54 -0.74
CA LEU A 84 -7.80 6.70 -1.38
C LEU A 84 -6.67 6.28 -0.43
N TYR A 85 -6.48 7.00 0.68
CA TYR A 85 -5.46 6.73 1.70
C TYR A 85 -6.12 6.62 3.08
N MET A 86 -5.58 5.75 3.94
CA MET A 86 -6.10 5.56 5.29
C MET A 86 -5.53 6.51 6.34
N SER A 87 -4.31 7.03 6.16
CA SER A 87 -3.67 7.90 7.16
C SER A 87 -4.54 9.12 7.56
N PRO A 88 -5.19 9.85 6.61
CA PRO A 88 -6.08 10.96 6.97
C PRO A 88 -7.35 10.55 7.71
N LEU A 89 -7.68 9.26 7.80
CA LEU A 89 -8.81 8.75 8.59
C LEU A 89 -8.36 8.38 10.02
N MET A 90 -7.05 8.31 10.25
CA MET A 90 -6.45 7.89 11.51
C MET A 90 -5.79 9.06 12.26
N GLU A 91 -5.46 10.15 11.58
CA GLU A 91 -4.86 11.33 12.19
C GLU A 91 -5.73 12.00 13.27
N LYS A 92 -5.09 12.74 14.18
CA LYS A 92 -5.76 13.45 15.27
C LYS A 92 -6.41 14.74 14.78
N HIS A 93 -7.64 14.64 14.27
CA HIS A 93 -8.47 15.80 13.93
C HIS A 93 -9.97 15.51 14.06
N SER A 94 -10.78 16.57 14.17
CA SER A 94 -12.24 16.48 14.37
C SER A 94 -12.98 15.75 13.25
N TYR A 95 -12.41 15.70 12.05
CA TYR A 95 -13.00 15.00 10.90
C TYR A 95 -12.69 13.50 10.80
N ALA A 96 -11.82 12.93 11.63
CA ALA A 96 -11.36 11.55 11.47
C ALA A 96 -12.53 10.55 11.57
N LEU A 97 -13.31 10.64 12.65
CA LEU A 97 -14.49 9.79 12.84
C LEU A 97 -15.58 10.02 11.77
N PRO A 98 -15.97 11.27 11.42
CA PRO A 98 -16.85 11.52 10.29
C PRO A 98 -16.38 10.89 8.96
N MET A 99 -15.07 10.95 8.66
CA MET A 99 -14.50 10.38 7.45
C MET A 99 -14.52 8.84 7.49
N GLN A 100 -14.21 8.22 8.63
CA GLN A 100 -14.36 6.77 8.82
C GLN A 100 -15.83 6.34 8.58
N ASN A 101 -16.79 7.04 9.16
CA ASN A 101 -18.22 6.76 8.98
C ASN A 101 -18.70 6.99 7.55
N GLU A 102 -18.15 7.97 6.84
CA GLU A 102 -18.43 8.17 5.42
C GLU A 102 -17.91 7.01 4.58
N MET A 103 -16.66 6.60 4.81
CA MET A 103 -16.04 5.47 4.13
C MET A 103 -16.84 4.18 4.33
N ILE A 104 -17.19 3.85 5.58
CA ILE A 104 -18.02 2.69 5.95
C ILE A 104 -19.32 2.70 5.13
N ARG A 105 -20.12 3.77 5.25
CA ARG A 105 -21.41 3.88 4.56
C ARG A 105 -21.29 3.79 3.04
N LYS A 106 -20.19 4.29 2.46
CA LYS A 106 -19.97 4.18 1.02
C LYS A 106 -19.61 2.77 0.60
N ILE A 107 -18.79 2.06 1.36
CA ILE A 107 -18.48 0.66 1.07
C ILE A 107 -19.74 -0.19 1.18
N GLU A 108 -20.53 -0.03 2.25
CA GLU A 108 -21.79 -0.75 2.45
C GLU A 108 -22.80 -0.48 1.32
N ARG A 109 -22.91 0.77 0.85
CA ARG A 109 -23.81 1.13 -0.24
C ARG A 109 -23.34 0.64 -1.61
N VAL A 110 -22.03 0.72 -1.87
CA VAL A 110 -21.46 0.38 -3.18
C VAL A 110 -21.30 -1.12 -3.34
N GLN A 111 -21.06 -1.85 -2.24
CA GLN A 111 -20.71 -3.28 -2.23
C GLN A 111 -19.67 -3.60 -3.31
N PRO A 112 -18.45 -3.04 -3.19
CA PRO A 112 -17.39 -3.24 -4.18
C PRO A 112 -17.11 -4.72 -4.41
N LYS A 113 -16.74 -5.10 -5.63
CA LYS A 113 -16.50 -6.52 -5.96
C LYS A 113 -15.34 -7.12 -5.16
N PHE A 114 -14.34 -6.29 -4.84
CA PHE A 114 -13.20 -6.67 -4.03
C PHE A 114 -12.93 -5.60 -2.97
N ILE A 115 -12.58 -6.05 -1.78
CA ILE A 115 -11.99 -5.24 -0.72
C ILE A 115 -10.61 -5.81 -0.42
N VAL A 116 -9.58 -4.99 -0.56
CA VAL A 116 -8.19 -5.36 -0.20
C VAL A 116 -7.94 -4.85 1.21
N LEU A 117 -7.77 -5.77 2.15
CA LEU A 117 -7.38 -5.46 3.52
C LEU A 117 -5.86 -5.61 3.63
N VAL A 118 -5.15 -4.51 3.93
CA VAL A 118 -3.69 -4.54 4.05
C VAL A 118 -3.29 -4.45 5.52
N ILE A 119 -2.80 -5.58 6.05
CA ILE A 119 -2.43 -5.73 7.46
C ILE A 119 -0.91 -5.68 7.61
N VAL A 120 -0.31 -4.50 7.38
CA VAL A 120 1.10 -4.24 7.68
C VAL A 120 1.23 -3.06 8.64
N PRO A 121 2.28 -2.97 9.47
CA PRO A 121 2.39 -1.96 10.54
C PRO A 121 2.21 -0.50 10.07
N TRP A 122 2.49 -0.20 8.80
CA TRP A 122 2.48 1.16 8.25
C TRP A 122 1.35 1.45 7.24
N SER A 123 0.47 0.50 6.92
CA SER A 123 -0.57 0.71 5.89
C SER A 123 -1.73 1.58 6.38
N CYS A 124 -2.07 1.53 7.66
CA CYS A 124 -3.19 2.29 8.20
C CYS A 124 -2.74 3.41 9.15
N LEU A 125 -1.55 3.28 9.75
CA LEU A 125 -0.96 4.21 10.75
C LEU A 125 -1.96 4.64 11.85
N PRO A 126 -2.64 3.71 12.53
CA PRO A 126 -3.48 4.08 13.65
C PRO A 126 -2.60 4.64 14.78
N GLY A 127 -2.82 5.90 15.14
CA GLY A 127 -2.24 6.52 16.33
C GLY A 127 -3.05 6.20 17.59
N PRO A 128 -2.52 6.51 18.78
CA PRO A 128 -3.20 6.23 20.06
C PRO A 128 -4.58 6.88 20.22
N HIS A 129 -4.87 7.92 19.45
CA HIS A 129 -6.13 8.66 19.46
C HIS A 129 -6.98 8.44 18.21
N SER A 130 -6.60 7.52 17.33
CA SER A 130 -7.38 7.19 16.15
C SER A 130 -8.68 6.53 16.58
N PRO A 131 -9.84 6.96 16.04
CA PRO A 131 -11.08 6.24 16.26
C PRO A 131 -10.95 4.79 15.75
N PRO A 132 -11.36 3.77 16.54
CA PRO A 132 -11.24 2.37 16.13
C PRO A 132 -12.34 1.94 15.15
N GLN A 133 -13.33 2.82 14.90
CA GLN A 133 -14.59 2.52 14.22
C GLN A 133 -14.40 1.75 12.91
N LEU A 134 -13.51 2.22 12.02
CA LEU A 134 -13.27 1.59 10.73
C LEU A 134 -12.68 0.17 10.86
N MET A 135 -11.74 -0.04 11.78
CA MET A 135 -11.09 -1.34 11.96
C MET A 135 -12.04 -2.35 12.63
N THR A 136 -12.78 -1.92 13.65
CA THR A 136 -13.81 -2.74 14.29
C THR A 136 -14.92 -3.11 13.32
N TRP A 137 -15.35 -2.15 12.49
CA TRP A 137 -16.32 -2.42 11.42
C TRP A 137 -15.77 -3.41 10.40
N ALA A 138 -14.54 -3.22 9.91
CA ALA A 138 -13.94 -4.07 8.89
C ALA A 138 -13.85 -5.53 9.34
N GLN A 139 -13.47 -5.79 10.60
CA GLN A 139 -13.41 -7.15 11.15
C GLN A 139 -14.75 -7.89 11.07
N ASN A 140 -15.86 -7.22 11.38
CA ASN A 140 -17.18 -7.84 11.38
C ASN A 140 -17.79 -7.89 9.97
N TYR A 141 -17.74 -6.77 9.26
CA TYR A 141 -18.37 -6.62 7.95
C TYR A 141 -17.73 -7.54 6.91
N LEU A 142 -16.40 -7.60 6.85
CA LEU A 142 -15.70 -8.45 5.87
C LEU A 142 -15.94 -9.93 6.13
N LYS A 143 -16.03 -10.35 7.40
CA LYS A 143 -16.31 -11.73 7.76
C LYS A 143 -17.72 -12.19 7.35
N ASN A 144 -18.70 -11.28 7.40
CA ASN A 144 -20.11 -11.62 7.17
C ASN A 144 -20.54 -11.43 5.71
N GLU A 145 -19.96 -10.46 5.01
CA GLU A 145 -20.44 -10.02 3.69
C GLU A 145 -19.48 -10.39 2.55
N TYR A 146 -18.26 -10.85 2.85
CA TYR A 146 -17.25 -11.18 1.86
C TYR A 146 -16.61 -12.54 2.13
N GLU A 147 -16.16 -13.18 1.04
CA GLU A 147 -15.36 -14.40 1.08
C GLU A 147 -13.91 -14.08 0.72
N THR A 148 -12.96 -14.73 1.39
CA THR A 148 -11.54 -14.57 1.10
C THR A 148 -11.22 -15.15 -0.27
N SER A 149 -10.83 -14.29 -1.20
CA SER A 149 -10.42 -14.70 -2.56
C SER A 149 -8.93 -15.01 -2.70
N GLY A 150 -8.11 -14.61 -1.72
CA GLY A 150 -6.68 -14.90 -1.66
C GLY A 150 -5.99 -14.22 -0.49
N VAL A 151 -4.79 -14.68 -0.15
CA VAL A 151 -3.94 -14.15 0.92
C VAL A 151 -2.50 -14.00 0.42
N VAL A 152 -1.89 -12.86 0.71
CA VAL A 152 -0.48 -12.60 0.42
C VAL A 152 0.28 -12.48 1.72
N ASP A 153 1.09 -13.49 2.04
CA ASP A 153 1.94 -13.49 3.22
C ASP A 153 3.31 -12.91 2.86
N ILE A 154 3.69 -11.81 3.53
CA ILE A 154 4.91 -11.04 3.27
C ILE A 154 5.93 -11.33 4.36
N PHE A 155 7.14 -11.71 3.94
CA PHE A 155 8.24 -12.01 4.83
C PHE A 155 9.46 -11.15 4.53
N LEU A 156 10.30 -10.94 5.55
CA LEU A 156 11.54 -10.18 5.45
C LEU A 156 12.67 -11.05 4.90
N ASP A 157 12.70 -12.31 5.34
CA ASP A 157 13.80 -13.26 5.23
C ASP A 157 13.53 -14.42 4.26
N ARG A 158 12.32 -14.48 3.69
CA ARG A 158 11.93 -15.51 2.72
C ARG A 158 10.99 -14.95 1.65
N GLU A 159 10.73 -15.77 0.64
CA GLU A 159 9.85 -15.39 -0.47
C GLU A 159 8.40 -15.19 -0.01
N THR A 160 7.75 -14.20 -0.63
CA THR A 160 6.32 -13.93 -0.45
C THR A 160 5.51 -15.14 -0.88
N THR A 161 4.52 -15.52 -0.08
CA THR A 161 3.62 -16.62 -0.39
C THR A 161 2.26 -16.08 -0.85
N TYR A 162 1.76 -16.61 -1.96
CA TYR A 162 0.42 -16.30 -2.50
C TYR A 162 -0.46 -17.54 -2.32
N LYS A 163 -1.61 -17.38 -1.66
CA LYS A 163 -2.59 -18.45 -1.39
C LYS A 163 -3.96 -18.08 -1.91
#